data_AF-A0AAU6RF72-F1
#
_entry.id   AF-A0AAU6RF72-F1
#
_cell.length_a   1.000
_cell.length_b   1.000
_cell.length_c   1.000
_cell.angle_alpha   90.00
_cell.angle_beta   90.00
_cell.angle_gamma   90.00
#
_symmetry.space_group_name_H-M   'P 1'
#
loop_
_entity.id
_entity.type
_entity.pdbx_description
1 polymer ?
#
loop_
_entity_poly.entity_id
_entity_poly.type
_entity_poly.pdbx_seq_one_letter_code
_entity_poly.pdbx_strand_id
1 'polypeptide(L)'
;MNKARQLFYDRKARNDKEVAYYSKFIFNGHFIVFLTIAFGALMLQYSQLLNNLPENVNYNLIIAVILAAFTVTPLRTFMKSADSIFLLNFERDMDPYFKQAIIRSGTLRTLLFIVMGGLLAPLYMERTASVTGYVCAIVLGVWMIYSGLIMRHLMMKLGIMNGYISFLIFLMALSGIYTALEGLPVTIISIIMFTLGLIYLFNKNAAHRLLNFGQYIDYEHQLYQAQNKLINMFTDVKGMKDKAVRRRYFDALLPRKSHYTEEHMFEYLFVRNFVRSNDSMWIVVRLIVVGCVLMWLVHQYIVGLIIGLFFSYAIIMQASQFYKMQAFSLWPKVWPTPEALVLQGFRKFMRKLSIVTTTVIAVCYILIYPAHFYFAIILYVMMFFALNSVSAKIEKRMNLLRD
;
A
#
# COMPACT_ATOMS: atom_id res chain seq x y z
N MET A 1 13.18 -0.47 38.31
CA MET A 1 12.68 -0.66 36.92
C MET A 1 13.83 -0.33 35.96
N ASN A 2 14.11 -1.16 34.95
CA ASN A 2 15.27 -0.96 34.09
C ASN A 2 15.07 0.27 33.17
N LYS A 3 15.91 1.30 33.30
CA LYS A 3 15.78 2.59 32.57
C LYS A 3 15.79 2.41 31.05
N ALA A 4 16.60 1.49 30.54
CA ALA A 4 16.63 1.10 29.13
C ALA A 4 15.28 0.59 28.63
N ARG A 5 14.66 -0.29 29.41
CA ARG A 5 13.35 -0.87 29.08
C ARG A 5 12.26 0.19 29.05
N GLN A 6 12.28 1.11 30.01
CA GLN A 6 11.32 2.21 30.08
C GLN A 6 11.46 3.15 28.88
N LEU A 7 12.69 3.50 28.49
CA LEU A 7 12.95 4.33 27.30
C LEU A 7 12.34 3.73 26.03
N PHE A 8 12.45 2.41 25.85
CA PHE A 8 11.82 1.72 24.72
C PHE A 8 10.29 1.86 24.75
N TYR A 9 9.66 1.62 25.91
CA TYR A 9 8.21 1.72 26.04
C TYR A 9 7.70 3.14 25.78
N ASP A 10 8.39 4.17 26.27
CA ASP A 10 8.01 5.56 26.03
C ASP A 10 8.09 5.92 24.53
N ARG A 11 9.12 5.43 23.83
CA ARG A 11 9.29 5.62 22.38
C ARG A 11 8.21 4.88 21.59
N LYS A 12 7.97 3.62 21.93
CA LYS A 12 6.89 2.82 21.36
C LYS A 12 5.55 3.53 21.55
N ALA A 13 5.23 3.98 22.75
CA ALA A 13 3.96 4.64 23.05
C ALA A 13 3.77 5.92 22.24
N ARG A 14 4.83 6.71 22.01
CA ARG A 14 4.77 7.87 21.10
C ARG A 14 4.45 7.48 19.66
N ASN A 15 5.13 6.46 19.12
CA ASN A 15 4.86 5.96 17.77
C ASN A 15 3.44 5.38 17.66
N ASP A 16 3.00 4.59 18.64
CA ASP A 16 1.66 4.00 18.66
C ASP A 16 0.58 5.09 18.70
N LYS A 17 0.80 6.20 19.44
CA LYS A 17 -0.09 7.37 19.43
C LYS A 17 -0.13 8.08 18.07
N GLU A 18 1.01 8.24 17.42
CA GLU A 18 1.09 8.83 16.07
C GLU A 18 0.34 7.98 15.04
N VAL A 19 0.58 6.67 15.04
CA VAL A 19 -0.14 5.71 14.18
C VAL A 19 -1.64 5.75 14.47
N ALA A 20 -2.05 5.70 15.75
CA ALA A 20 -3.45 5.76 16.13
C ALA A 20 -4.14 7.07 15.72
N TYR A 21 -3.42 8.20 15.78
CA TYR A 21 -3.93 9.48 15.30
C TYR A 21 -4.23 9.42 13.79
N TYR A 22 -3.29 8.95 12.98
CA TYR A 22 -3.49 8.86 11.53
C TYR A 22 -4.52 7.79 11.13
N SER A 23 -4.58 6.66 11.84
CA SER A 23 -5.55 5.58 11.56
C SER A 23 -7.01 6.04 11.57
N LYS A 24 -7.36 7.05 12.38
CA LYS A 24 -8.73 7.62 12.41
C LYS A 24 -9.13 8.24 11.07
N PHE A 25 -8.18 8.78 10.34
CA PHE A 25 -8.41 9.38 9.03
C PHE A 25 -8.40 8.31 7.91
N ILE A 26 -7.64 7.23 8.09
CA ILE A 26 -7.62 6.09 7.16
C ILE A 26 -8.95 5.31 7.24
N PHE A 27 -9.33 4.91 8.45
CA PHE A 27 -10.55 4.13 8.71
C PHE A 27 -11.77 5.04 8.93
N ASN A 28 -12.02 5.95 7.99
CA ASN A 28 -13.27 6.70 7.91
C ASN A 28 -14.45 5.75 7.63
N GLY A 29 -15.66 6.09 8.08
CA GLY A 29 -16.90 5.34 7.83
C GLY A 29 -17.11 4.91 6.36
N HIS A 30 -16.83 5.77 5.38
CA HIS A 30 -16.95 5.38 3.96
C HIS A 30 -15.93 4.32 3.54
N PHE A 31 -14.70 4.40 4.05
CA PHE A 31 -13.65 3.44 3.75
C PHE A 31 -13.95 2.07 4.38
N ILE A 32 -14.53 2.04 5.58
CA ILE A 32 -14.94 0.80 6.25
C ILE A 32 -16.00 0.08 5.41
N VAL A 33 -17.02 0.78 4.90
CA VAL A 33 -18.04 0.18 4.02
C VAL A 33 -17.41 -0.41 2.76
N PHE A 34 -16.50 0.33 2.13
CA PHE A 34 -15.75 -0.16 0.97
C PHE A 34 -14.95 -1.43 1.31
N LEU A 35 -14.23 -1.44 2.44
CA LEU A 35 -13.44 -2.59 2.87
C LEU A 35 -14.31 -3.81 3.13
N THR A 36 -15.49 -3.65 3.72
CA THR A 36 -16.45 -4.74 3.95
C THR A 36 -16.90 -5.39 2.65
N ILE A 37 -17.26 -4.56 1.64
CA ILE A 37 -17.67 -5.07 0.32
C ILE A 37 -16.48 -5.76 -0.37
N ALA A 38 -15.31 -5.14 -0.37
CA ALA A 38 -14.10 -5.70 -0.98
C ALA A 38 -13.69 -7.03 -0.31
N PHE A 39 -13.76 -7.10 1.02
CA PHE A 39 -13.43 -8.31 1.78
C PHE A 39 -14.43 -9.43 1.49
N GLY A 40 -15.73 -9.14 1.45
CA GLY A 40 -16.75 -10.12 1.05
C GLY A 40 -16.50 -10.68 -0.35
N ALA A 41 -16.19 -9.80 -1.31
CA ALA A 41 -15.91 -10.21 -2.68
C ALA A 41 -14.60 -11.02 -2.80
N LEU A 42 -13.54 -10.63 -2.07
CA LEU A 42 -12.29 -11.41 -1.98
C LEU A 42 -12.51 -12.80 -1.38
N MET A 43 -13.37 -12.90 -0.35
CA MET A 43 -13.70 -14.18 0.27
C MET A 43 -14.44 -15.12 -0.69
N LEU A 44 -15.39 -14.59 -1.47
CA LEU A 44 -16.06 -15.35 -2.53
C LEU A 44 -15.07 -15.80 -3.60
N GLN A 45 -14.16 -14.93 -4.02
CA GLN A 45 -13.13 -15.29 -5.00
C GLN A 45 -12.20 -16.39 -4.49
N TYR A 46 -11.80 -16.27 -3.23
CA TYR A 46 -10.95 -17.26 -2.58
C TYR A 46 -11.64 -18.62 -2.49
N SER A 47 -12.93 -18.63 -2.14
CA SER A 47 -13.75 -19.85 -2.14
C SER A 47 -13.84 -20.49 -3.54
N GLN A 48 -14.08 -19.70 -4.59
CA GLN A 48 -14.10 -20.20 -5.97
C GLN A 48 -12.75 -20.76 -6.42
N LEU A 49 -11.64 -20.14 -6.01
CA LEU A 49 -10.29 -20.63 -6.30
C LEU A 49 -10.06 -22.00 -5.66
N LEU A 50 -10.48 -22.18 -4.40
CA LEU A 50 -10.37 -23.46 -3.69
C LEU A 50 -11.16 -24.57 -4.39
N ASN A 51 -12.34 -24.26 -4.95
CA ASN A 51 -13.17 -25.24 -5.63
C ASN A 51 -12.63 -25.66 -7.01
N ASN A 52 -11.84 -24.81 -7.67
CA ASN A 52 -11.35 -25.03 -9.04
C ASN A 52 -9.83 -24.81 -9.11
N LEU A 53 -9.05 -25.65 -8.41
CA LEU A 53 -7.60 -25.52 -8.38
C LEU A 53 -6.94 -26.10 -9.65
N PRO A 54 -6.16 -25.31 -10.42
CA PRO A 54 -5.31 -25.84 -11.49
C PRO A 54 -4.35 -26.91 -10.99
N GLU A 55 -4.26 -28.04 -11.70
CA GLU A 55 -3.48 -29.21 -11.25
C GLU A 55 -1.95 -29.08 -11.47
N ASN A 56 -1.51 -28.24 -12.40
CA ASN A 56 -0.11 -28.11 -12.81
C ASN A 56 0.70 -27.09 -11.98
N VAL A 57 0.14 -26.61 -10.86
CA VAL A 57 0.76 -25.56 -10.04
C VAL A 57 1.27 -26.14 -8.73
N ASN A 58 2.53 -25.85 -8.39
CA ASN A 58 3.11 -26.24 -7.10
C ASN A 58 2.66 -25.26 -5.99
N TYR A 59 1.50 -25.54 -5.40
CA TYR A 59 0.96 -24.73 -4.30
C TYR A 59 1.84 -24.74 -3.06
N ASN A 60 2.55 -25.83 -2.77
CA ASN A 60 3.47 -25.90 -1.63
C ASN A 60 4.58 -24.84 -1.77
N LEU A 61 5.11 -24.64 -2.98
CA LEU A 61 6.10 -23.58 -3.26
C LEU A 61 5.49 -22.18 -3.10
N ILE A 62 4.29 -21.95 -3.62
CA ILE A 62 3.61 -20.64 -3.50
C ILE A 62 3.37 -20.30 -2.02
N ILE A 63 2.83 -21.24 -1.26
CA ILE A 63 2.58 -21.08 0.18
C ILE A 63 3.90 -20.87 0.92
N ALA A 64 4.94 -21.64 0.61
CA ALA A 64 6.25 -21.48 1.22
C ALA A 64 6.88 -20.11 0.95
N VAL A 65 6.82 -19.62 -0.28
CA VAL A 65 7.33 -18.28 -0.65
C VAL A 65 6.58 -17.18 0.10
N ILE A 66 5.26 -17.27 0.17
CA ILE A 66 4.45 -16.28 0.89
C ILE A 66 4.78 -16.32 2.39
N LEU A 67 4.74 -17.49 3.03
CA LEU A 67 5.04 -17.60 4.46
C LEU A 67 6.49 -17.19 4.76
N ALA A 68 7.46 -17.58 3.93
CA ALA A 68 8.86 -17.16 4.08
C ALA A 68 9.02 -15.64 3.98
N ALA A 69 8.33 -14.98 3.05
CA ALA A 69 8.33 -13.52 2.97
C ALA A 69 7.77 -12.88 4.26
N PHE A 70 6.76 -13.50 4.87
CA PHE A 70 6.23 -13.07 6.17
C PHE A 70 7.18 -13.34 7.35
N THR A 71 8.15 -14.26 7.25
CA THR A 71 9.17 -14.42 8.30
C THR A 71 10.21 -13.28 8.32
N VAL A 72 10.47 -12.65 7.16
CA VAL A 72 11.40 -11.52 7.05
C VAL A 72 10.81 -10.32 7.78
N THR A 73 11.27 -10.09 9.00
CA THR A 73 10.67 -9.12 9.91
C THR A 73 11.55 -7.89 10.06
N PRO A 74 11.01 -6.66 9.90
CA PRO A 74 11.75 -5.46 10.22
C PRO A 74 11.91 -5.31 11.74
N LEU A 75 13.13 -5.02 12.21
CA LEU A 75 13.40 -4.79 13.63
C LEU A 75 13.13 -3.31 13.97
N ARG A 76 12.02 -3.02 14.66
CA ARG A 76 11.70 -1.64 15.09
C ARG A 76 12.41 -1.32 16.39
N THR A 77 13.47 -0.53 16.30
CA THR A 77 14.29 -0.11 17.43
C THR A 77 13.90 1.26 17.99
N PHE A 78 13.19 2.10 17.23
CA PHE A 78 12.85 3.48 17.59
C PHE A 78 14.05 4.35 18.00
N MET A 79 15.26 4.03 17.53
CA MET A 79 16.42 4.88 17.72
C MET A 79 16.33 6.18 16.92
N LYS A 80 16.93 7.24 17.46
CA LYS A 80 16.97 8.58 16.89
C LYS A 80 18.42 9.01 16.65
N SER A 81 18.62 9.96 15.74
CA SER A 81 19.96 10.49 15.40
C SER A 81 20.76 10.94 16.63
N ALA A 82 20.10 11.55 17.61
CA ALA A 82 20.71 12.00 18.86
C ALA A 82 21.28 10.86 19.73
N ASP A 83 20.76 9.64 19.58
CA ASP A 83 21.14 8.49 20.43
C ASP A 83 22.60 8.07 20.21
N SER A 84 23.16 8.34 19.04
CA SER A 84 24.57 8.08 18.74
C SER A 84 25.54 8.80 19.69
N ILE A 85 25.14 9.95 20.23
CA ILE A 85 25.93 10.76 21.16
C ILE A 85 25.54 10.45 22.61
N PHE A 86 24.23 10.43 22.90
CA PHE A 86 23.75 10.32 24.29
C PHE A 86 23.77 8.90 24.86
N LEU A 87 23.58 7.87 24.04
CA LEU A 87 23.50 6.47 24.51
C LEU A 87 24.82 5.72 24.39
N LEU A 88 25.87 6.34 23.84
CA LEU A 88 27.19 5.72 23.69
C LEU A 88 27.76 5.26 25.04
N ASN A 89 27.62 6.06 26.09
CA ASN A 89 28.10 5.73 27.43
C ASN A 89 27.26 4.63 28.12
N PHE A 90 26.03 4.40 27.66
CA PHE A 90 25.08 3.46 28.25
C PHE A 90 24.91 2.18 27.42
N GLU A 91 25.78 1.96 26.44
CA GLU A 91 25.63 0.86 25.47
C GLU A 91 25.51 -0.51 26.13
N ARG A 92 26.31 -0.77 27.17
CA ARG A 92 26.31 -2.05 27.91
C ARG A 92 24.99 -2.31 28.64
N ASP A 93 24.25 -1.26 28.97
CA ASP A 93 22.95 -1.34 29.65
C ASP A 93 21.77 -1.41 28.66
N MET A 94 22.03 -1.44 27.34
CA MET A 94 21.00 -1.42 26.29
C MET A 94 20.49 -2.80 25.88
N ASP A 95 21.07 -3.92 26.32
CA ASP A 95 20.53 -5.26 26.04
C ASP A 95 19.04 -5.42 26.35
N PRO A 96 18.52 -4.94 27.50
CA PRO A 96 17.09 -4.96 27.80
C PRO A 96 16.24 -4.15 26.82
N TYR A 97 16.79 -3.08 26.23
CA TYR A 97 16.12 -2.28 25.19
C TYR A 97 15.93 -3.11 23.92
N PHE A 98 17.00 -3.74 23.41
CA PHE A 98 16.94 -4.55 22.20
C PHE A 98 16.11 -5.82 22.38
N LYS A 99 16.13 -6.43 23.56
CA LYS A 99 15.23 -7.55 23.89
C LYS A 99 13.77 -7.13 23.73
N GLN A 100 13.37 -5.94 24.20
CA GLN A 100 12.01 -5.45 23.99
C GLN A 100 11.72 -5.10 22.52
N ALA A 101 12.70 -4.55 21.79
CA ALA A 101 12.56 -4.28 20.35
C ALA A 101 12.30 -5.57 19.56
N ILE A 102 13.03 -6.64 19.88
CA ILE A 102 12.86 -7.98 19.28
C ILE A 102 11.49 -8.56 19.64
N ILE A 103 11.12 -8.57 20.93
CA ILE A 103 9.81 -9.11 21.37
C ILE A 103 8.67 -8.34 20.71
N ARG A 104 8.70 -7.01 20.70
CA ARG A 104 7.66 -6.18 20.06
C ARG A 104 7.55 -6.42 18.56
N SER A 105 8.67 -6.49 17.85
CA SER A 105 8.69 -6.72 16.40
C SER A 105 8.23 -8.15 16.07
N GLY A 106 8.70 -9.14 16.84
CA GLY A 106 8.38 -10.55 16.67
C GLY A 106 6.92 -10.87 17.00
N THR A 107 6.35 -10.28 18.05
CA THR A 107 4.93 -10.47 18.41
C THR A 107 3.97 -9.95 17.35
N LEU A 108 4.19 -8.74 16.83
CA LEU A 108 3.36 -8.18 15.77
C LEU A 108 3.46 -9.03 14.49
N ARG A 109 4.67 -9.49 14.15
CA ARG A 109 4.85 -10.31 12.95
C ARG A 109 4.27 -11.70 13.11
N THR A 110 4.45 -12.33 14.27
CA THR A 110 3.86 -13.64 14.59
C THR A 110 2.35 -13.61 14.42
N LEU A 111 1.68 -12.55 14.90
CA LEU A 111 0.23 -12.37 14.69
C LEU A 111 -0.12 -12.35 13.19
N LEU A 112 0.58 -11.52 12.40
CA LEU A 112 0.34 -11.43 10.95
C LEU A 112 0.67 -12.74 10.22
N PHE A 113 1.71 -13.45 10.65
CA PHE A 113 2.12 -14.74 10.10
C PHE A 113 1.08 -15.82 10.38
N ILE A 114 0.55 -15.90 11.60
CA ILE A 114 -0.52 -16.85 11.96
C ILE A 114 -1.80 -16.54 11.18
N VAL A 115 -2.18 -15.26 11.05
CA VAL A 115 -3.35 -14.87 10.24
C VAL A 115 -3.16 -15.28 8.79
N MET A 116 -1.98 -15.03 8.21
CA MET A 116 -1.68 -15.44 6.84
C MET A 116 -1.63 -16.97 6.69
N GLY A 117 -1.08 -17.69 7.67
CA GLY A 117 -1.15 -19.15 7.74
C GLY A 117 -2.59 -19.65 7.83
N GLY A 118 -3.44 -19.04 8.65
CA GLY A 118 -4.86 -19.40 8.70
C GLY A 118 -5.54 -19.21 7.33
N LEU A 119 -5.22 -18.11 6.65
CA LEU A 119 -5.75 -17.82 5.31
C LEU A 119 -5.31 -18.86 4.29
N LEU A 120 -4.04 -19.30 4.30
CA LEU A 120 -3.48 -20.26 3.35
C LEU A 120 -3.74 -21.73 3.70
N ALA A 121 -4.23 -22.04 4.90
CA ALA A 121 -4.43 -23.41 5.36
C ALA A 121 -5.41 -24.22 4.48
N PRO A 122 -6.59 -23.69 4.08
CA PRO A 122 -7.52 -24.41 3.20
C PRO A 122 -6.87 -24.80 1.87
N LEU A 123 -6.06 -23.92 1.29
CA LEU A 123 -5.36 -24.16 0.03
C LEU A 123 -4.38 -25.33 0.12
N TYR A 124 -3.69 -25.47 1.25
CA TYR A 124 -2.76 -26.58 1.46
C TYR A 124 -3.47 -27.91 1.76
N MET A 125 -4.56 -27.85 2.53
CA MET A 125 -5.35 -29.03 2.90
C MET A 125 -6.02 -29.68 1.68
N GLU A 126 -6.50 -28.90 0.73
CA GLU A 126 -7.14 -29.41 -0.49
C GLU A 126 -6.19 -30.22 -1.38
N ARG A 127 -4.87 -29.93 -1.35
CA ARG A 127 -3.91 -30.55 -2.27
C ARG A 127 -3.06 -31.67 -1.65
N THR A 128 -2.53 -31.46 -0.46
CA THR A 128 -1.49 -32.34 0.13
C THR A 128 -1.98 -33.02 1.42
N ALA A 129 -3.00 -32.46 2.09
CA ALA A 129 -3.67 -32.98 3.29
C ALA A 129 -2.78 -33.44 4.47
N SER A 130 -1.48 -33.09 4.50
CA SER A 130 -0.58 -33.44 5.61
C SER A 130 -0.63 -32.40 6.72
N VAL A 131 -1.52 -32.62 7.71
CA VAL A 131 -1.68 -31.75 8.88
C VAL A 131 -0.36 -31.56 9.63
N THR A 132 0.41 -32.64 9.80
CA THR A 132 1.70 -32.61 10.50
C THR A 132 2.70 -31.68 9.82
N GLY A 133 2.82 -31.75 8.49
CA GLY A 133 3.70 -30.88 7.71
C GLY A 133 3.32 -29.40 7.81
N TYR A 134 2.01 -29.12 7.85
CA TYR A 134 1.51 -27.75 8.01
C TYR A 134 1.83 -27.15 9.37
N VAL A 135 1.52 -27.89 10.45
CA VAL A 135 1.80 -27.45 11.83
C VAL A 135 3.30 -27.21 12.00
N CYS A 136 4.10 -28.13 11.48
CA CYS A 136 5.55 -28.02 11.41
C CYS A 136 6.03 -26.73 10.71
N ALA A 137 5.47 -26.41 9.54
CA ALA A 137 5.79 -25.19 8.80
C ALA A 137 5.45 -23.92 9.59
N ILE A 138 4.31 -23.91 10.29
CA ILE A 138 3.91 -22.77 11.14
C ILE A 138 4.84 -22.61 12.33
N VAL A 139 5.15 -23.70 13.05
CA VAL A 139 6.07 -23.69 14.19
C VAL A 139 7.45 -23.21 13.76
N LEU A 140 7.97 -23.73 12.64
CA LEU A 140 9.25 -23.28 12.09
C LEU A 140 9.21 -21.81 11.69
N GLY A 141 8.14 -21.34 11.07
CA GLY A 141 7.98 -19.93 10.70
C GLY A 141 7.99 -18.99 11.90
N VAL A 142 7.26 -19.33 12.97
CA VAL A 142 7.28 -18.56 14.23
C VAL A 142 8.68 -18.56 14.84
N TRP A 143 9.34 -19.72 14.86
CA TRP A 143 10.72 -19.83 15.34
C TRP A 143 11.69 -18.95 14.51
N MET A 144 11.56 -18.99 13.19
CA MET A 144 12.35 -18.17 12.23
C MET A 144 12.16 -16.67 12.41
N ILE A 145 10.97 -16.22 12.81
CA ILE A 145 10.72 -14.80 13.09
C ILE A 145 11.62 -14.32 14.24
N TYR A 146 11.64 -15.05 15.37
CA TYR A 146 12.44 -14.65 16.53
C TYR A 146 13.94 -14.87 16.31
N SER A 147 14.33 -16.01 15.75
CA SER A 147 15.73 -16.31 15.46
C SER A 147 16.29 -15.36 14.39
N GLY A 148 15.50 -15.03 13.36
CA GLY A 148 15.83 -14.05 12.33
C GLY A 148 15.96 -12.63 12.87
N LEU A 149 15.15 -12.21 13.85
CA LEU A 149 15.30 -10.91 14.52
C LEU A 149 16.57 -10.83 15.38
N ILE A 150 16.91 -11.91 16.09
CA ILE A 150 18.17 -12.02 16.85
C ILE A 150 19.36 -11.98 15.88
N MET A 151 19.32 -12.78 14.82
CA MET A 151 20.36 -12.80 13.79
C MET A 151 20.53 -11.43 13.14
N ARG A 152 19.43 -10.74 12.83
CA ARG A 152 19.44 -9.37 12.31
C ARG A 152 20.11 -8.40 13.28
N HIS A 153 19.77 -8.46 14.57
CA HIS A 153 20.44 -7.65 15.58
C HIS A 153 21.95 -7.91 15.62
N LEU A 154 22.37 -9.18 15.65
CA LEU A 154 23.80 -9.55 15.67
C LEU A 154 24.54 -9.12 14.40
N MET A 155 23.95 -9.33 13.22
CA MET A 155 24.56 -8.96 11.94
C MET A 155 24.66 -7.44 11.74
N MET A 156 23.69 -6.66 12.24
CA MET A 156 23.79 -5.20 12.28
C MET A 156 24.88 -4.73 13.25
N LYS A 157 25.06 -5.40 14.39
CA LYS A 157 26.19 -5.16 15.29
C LYS A 157 27.54 -5.44 14.60
N LEU A 158 27.58 -6.36 13.63
CA LEU A 158 28.77 -6.66 12.83
C LEU A 158 29.00 -5.71 11.64
N GLY A 159 28.08 -4.79 11.34
CA GLY A 159 28.20 -3.88 10.20
C GLY A 159 27.67 -4.41 8.87
N ILE A 160 26.95 -5.55 8.86
CA ILE A 160 26.50 -6.20 7.63
C ILE A 160 25.26 -5.49 7.07
N MET A 161 25.22 -5.25 5.76
CA MET A 161 24.09 -4.59 5.11
C MET A 161 22.76 -5.34 5.30
N ASN A 162 21.68 -4.59 5.56
CA ASN A 162 20.33 -5.11 5.81
C ASN A 162 19.76 -5.98 4.67
N GLY A 163 20.12 -5.71 3.41
CA GLY A 163 19.66 -6.49 2.26
C GLY A 163 20.09 -7.96 2.35
N TYR A 164 21.36 -8.21 2.65
CA TYR A 164 21.89 -9.58 2.80
C TYR A 164 21.27 -10.32 3.98
N ILE A 165 21.06 -9.64 5.11
CA ILE A 165 20.39 -10.21 6.28
C ILE A 165 18.98 -10.68 5.90
N SER A 166 18.23 -9.82 5.21
CA SER A 166 16.84 -10.11 4.81
C SER A 166 16.79 -11.28 3.83
N PHE A 167 17.71 -11.32 2.87
CA PHE A 167 17.82 -12.38 1.88
C PHE A 167 18.18 -13.74 2.51
N LEU A 168 19.14 -13.76 3.44
CA LEU A 168 19.55 -14.98 4.14
C LEU A 168 18.41 -15.56 4.98
N ILE A 169 17.70 -14.72 5.76
CA ILE A 169 16.53 -15.15 6.53
C ILE A 169 15.44 -15.70 5.60
N PHE A 170 15.19 -15.02 4.47
CA PHE A 170 14.21 -15.47 3.48
C PHE A 170 14.54 -16.85 2.92
N LEU A 171 15.79 -17.08 2.50
CA LEU A 171 16.21 -18.36 1.93
C LEU A 171 16.10 -19.51 2.94
N MET A 172 16.53 -19.28 4.19
CA MET A 172 16.42 -20.29 5.25
C MET A 172 14.98 -20.63 5.60
N ALA A 173 14.12 -19.60 5.69
CA ALA A 173 12.69 -19.80 5.93
C ALA A 173 12.02 -20.49 4.75
N LEU A 174 12.35 -20.10 3.51
CA LEU A 174 11.81 -20.70 2.30
C LEU A 174 12.16 -22.18 2.21
N SER A 175 13.45 -22.53 2.38
CA SER A 175 13.86 -23.94 2.29
C SER A 175 13.15 -24.78 3.35
N GLY A 176 13.06 -24.29 4.59
CA GLY A 176 12.48 -25.09 5.68
C GLY A 176 10.97 -25.17 5.69
N ILE A 177 10.29 -24.10 5.32
CA ILE A 177 8.84 -24.12 5.16
C ILE A 177 8.48 -25.02 3.98
N TYR A 178 9.20 -24.94 2.86
CA TYR A 178 8.96 -25.79 1.70
C TYR A 178 9.10 -27.28 2.01
N THR A 179 10.22 -27.69 2.63
CA THR A 179 10.45 -29.10 2.97
C THR A 179 9.49 -29.61 4.05
N ALA A 180 9.04 -28.75 4.96
CA ALA A 180 8.01 -29.09 5.93
C ALA A 180 6.65 -29.35 5.24
N LEU A 181 6.28 -28.54 4.24
CA LEU A 181 5.05 -28.71 3.46
C LEU A 181 5.09 -29.93 2.53
N GLU A 182 6.27 -30.36 2.06
CA GLU A 182 6.41 -31.63 1.32
C GLU A 182 6.30 -32.88 2.22
N GLY A 183 6.20 -32.72 3.55
CA GLY A 183 6.00 -33.83 4.48
C GLY A 183 7.29 -34.47 4.98
N LEU A 184 8.42 -33.76 4.94
CA LEU A 184 9.70 -34.19 5.51
C LEU A 184 10.02 -33.45 6.83
N PRO A 185 9.34 -33.77 7.96
CA PRO A 185 9.45 -33.00 9.20
C PRO A 185 10.85 -33.03 9.83
N VAL A 186 11.65 -34.05 9.53
CA VAL A 186 13.04 -34.17 10.04
C VAL A 186 13.92 -33.01 9.57
N THR A 187 13.63 -32.41 8.41
CA THR A 187 14.39 -31.27 7.86
C THR A 187 14.23 -29.98 8.67
N ILE A 188 13.22 -29.90 9.55
CA ILE A 188 13.01 -28.75 10.43
C ILE A 188 14.10 -28.69 11.48
N ILE A 189 14.48 -29.87 12.02
CA ILE A 189 15.50 -29.97 13.06
C ILE A 189 16.84 -29.51 12.49
N SER A 190 17.20 -29.93 11.26
CA SER A 190 18.46 -29.50 10.64
C SER A 190 18.50 -28.00 10.41
N ILE A 191 17.39 -27.38 10.03
CA ILE A 191 17.30 -25.94 9.79
C ILE A 191 17.36 -25.14 11.09
N ILE A 192 16.67 -25.58 12.14
CA ILE A 192 16.76 -25.00 13.48
C ILE A 192 18.19 -25.10 14.00
N MET A 193 18.83 -26.26 13.87
CA MET A 193 20.22 -26.46 14.30
C MET A 193 21.19 -25.57 13.51
N PHE A 194 21.02 -25.46 12.20
CA PHE A 194 21.86 -24.62 11.35
C PHE A 194 21.77 -23.14 11.75
N THR A 195 20.56 -22.64 11.96
CA THR A 195 20.29 -21.25 12.35
C THR A 195 20.75 -20.95 13.78
N LEU A 196 20.60 -21.88 14.72
CA LEU A 196 21.22 -21.78 16.05
C LEU A 196 22.75 -21.72 15.97
N GLY A 197 23.36 -22.55 15.12
CA GLY A 197 24.80 -22.53 14.85
C GLY A 197 25.28 -21.17 14.35
N LEU A 198 24.55 -20.57 13.41
CA LEU A 198 24.85 -19.22 12.92
C LEU A 198 24.68 -18.14 13.98
N ILE A 199 23.62 -18.20 14.79
CA ILE A 199 23.43 -17.28 15.92
C ILE A 199 24.59 -17.39 16.89
N TYR A 200 25.03 -18.60 17.23
CA TYR A 200 26.18 -18.82 18.10
C TYR A 200 27.46 -18.22 17.52
N LEU A 201 27.76 -18.47 16.24
CA LEU A 201 28.92 -17.92 15.55
C LEU A 201 28.90 -16.38 15.52
N PHE A 202 27.76 -15.78 15.16
CA PHE A 202 27.63 -14.33 15.14
C PHE A 202 27.70 -13.72 16.53
N ASN A 203 27.12 -14.37 17.54
CA ASN A 203 27.19 -13.89 18.93
C ASN A 203 28.64 -13.90 19.44
N LYS A 204 29.41 -14.96 19.15
CA LYS A 204 30.83 -15.03 19.50
C LYS A 204 31.63 -13.91 18.83
N ASN A 205 31.38 -13.65 17.55
CA ASN A 205 32.06 -12.59 16.79
C ASN A 205 31.64 -11.18 17.22
N ALA A 206 30.39 -11.02 17.69
CA ALA A 206 29.82 -9.74 18.09
C ALA A 206 30.01 -9.43 19.59
N ALA A 207 30.50 -10.38 20.40
CA ALA A 207 30.65 -10.25 21.85
C ALA A 207 31.54 -9.06 22.24
N HIS A 208 32.62 -8.83 21.51
CA HIS A 208 33.59 -7.76 21.80
C HIS A 208 33.37 -6.48 20.98
N ARG A 209 32.38 -6.45 20.09
CA ARG A 209 32.09 -5.26 19.29
C ARG A 209 31.13 -4.32 20.02
N LEU A 210 31.29 -3.03 19.76
CA LEU A 210 30.33 -2.01 20.16
C LEU A 210 29.15 -1.96 19.17
N LEU A 211 28.04 -1.35 19.57
CA LEU A 211 26.86 -1.13 18.74
C LEU A 211 27.17 -0.10 17.65
N ASN A 212 26.89 -0.47 16.41
CA ASN A 212 26.96 0.46 15.29
C ASN A 212 25.70 1.36 15.26
N PHE A 213 25.65 2.37 16.13
CA PHE A 213 24.51 3.29 16.24
C PHE A 213 24.10 3.89 14.89
N GLY A 214 25.05 4.28 14.03
CA GLY A 214 24.77 4.84 12.71
C GLY A 214 23.91 3.91 11.86
N GLN A 215 24.29 2.63 11.79
CA GLN A 215 23.54 1.63 11.03
C GLN A 215 22.12 1.41 11.58
N TYR A 216 21.94 1.36 12.91
CA TYR A 216 20.60 1.21 13.49
C TYR A 216 19.73 2.45 13.27
N ILE A 217 20.29 3.65 13.36
CA ILE A 217 19.58 4.92 13.15
C ILE A 217 19.14 5.04 11.69
N ASP A 218 20.03 4.76 10.74
CA ASP A 218 19.71 4.81 9.31
C ASP A 218 18.64 3.78 8.96
N TYR A 219 18.76 2.57 9.51
CA TYR A 219 17.76 1.52 9.35
C TYR A 219 16.40 1.92 9.94
N GLU A 220 16.37 2.48 11.15
CA GLU A 220 15.13 2.94 11.79
C GLU A 220 14.49 4.09 11.00
N HIS A 221 15.31 5.01 10.47
CA HIS A 221 14.84 6.11 9.64
C HIS A 221 14.20 5.62 8.34
N GLN A 222 14.78 4.60 7.68
CA GLN A 222 14.15 3.96 6.52
C GLN A 222 12.80 3.34 6.87
N LEU A 223 12.69 2.65 8.00
CA LEU A 223 11.43 2.05 8.47
C LEU A 223 10.38 3.12 8.80
N TYR A 224 10.79 4.22 9.45
CA TYR A 224 9.90 5.34 9.75
C TYR A 224 9.41 6.04 8.46
N GLN A 225 10.28 6.25 7.48
CA GLN A 225 9.87 6.77 6.18
C GLN A 225 8.91 5.83 5.44
N ALA A 226 9.15 4.52 5.46
CA ALA A 226 8.25 3.54 4.86
C ALA A 226 6.86 3.57 5.53
N GLN A 227 6.81 3.68 6.86
CA GLN A 227 5.57 3.86 7.61
C GLN A 227 4.84 5.14 7.19
N ASN A 228 5.53 6.27 7.15
CA ASN A 228 4.90 7.55 6.78
C ASN A 228 4.45 7.58 5.31
N LYS A 229 5.20 6.96 4.40
CA LYS A 229 4.77 6.78 3.00
C LYS A 229 3.48 5.98 2.89
N LEU A 230 3.35 4.88 3.64
CA LEU A 230 2.11 4.11 3.70
C LEU A 230 0.94 4.94 4.23
N ILE A 231 1.14 5.68 5.31
CA ILE A 231 0.11 6.57 5.85
C ILE A 231 -0.27 7.65 4.82
N ASN A 232 0.71 8.23 4.13
CA ASN A 232 0.52 9.25 3.11
C ASN A 232 -0.14 8.74 1.82
N MET A 233 -0.31 7.43 1.64
CA MET A 233 -1.21 6.92 0.60
C MET A 233 -2.67 7.25 0.92
N PHE A 234 -3.00 7.45 2.19
CA PHE A 234 -4.36 7.71 2.66
C PHE A 234 -4.54 9.14 3.13
N THR A 235 -3.57 9.70 3.87
CA THR A 235 -3.74 10.97 4.60
C THR A 235 -2.42 11.74 4.69
N ASP A 236 -2.47 13.07 4.58
CA ASP A 236 -1.25 13.89 4.59
C ASP A 236 -0.54 13.85 5.94
N VAL A 237 0.71 13.37 5.92
CA VAL A 237 1.56 13.30 7.11
C VAL A 237 2.39 14.56 7.24
N LYS A 238 2.38 15.17 8.43
CA LYS A 238 3.20 16.36 8.72
C LYS A 238 4.68 16.07 8.46
N GLY A 239 5.31 16.92 7.65
CA GLY A 239 6.75 16.83 7.33
C GLY A 239 7.08 16.16 5.99
N MET A 240 6.11 15.52 5.31
CA MET A 240 6.27 15.12 3.91
C MET A 240 5.70 16.21 3.01
N LYS A 241 6.58 16.99 2.37
CA LYS A 241 6.16 17.98 1.37
C LYS A 241 5.92 17.25 0.05
N ASP A 242 4.71 17.38 -0.48
CA ASP A 242 4.38 16.97 -1.83
C ASP A 242 5.25 17.75 -2.83
N LYS A 243 6.24 17.08 -3.43
CA LYS A 243 7.03 17.65 -4.50
C LYS A 243 6.25 17.51 -5.81
N ALA A 244 5.89 18.63 -6.43
CA ALA A 244 5.31 18.64 -7.77
C ALA A 244 6.38 18.27 -8.83
N VAL A 245 6.56 16.96 -9.07
CA VAL A 245 7.54 16.42 -10.02
C VAL A 245 6.95 16.39 -11.44
N ARG A 246 7.74 16.81 -12.45
CA ARG A 246 7.35 16.68 -13.86
C ARG A 246 7.29 15.20 -14.26
N ARG A 247 6.17 14.80 -14.88
CA ARG A 247 5.92 13.42 -15.36
C ARG A 247 6.06 13.36 -16.88
N ARG A 248 7.27 13.06 -17.36
CA ARG A 248 7.61 13.05 -18.80
C ARG A 248 6.68 12.16 -19.65
N TYR A 249 6.10 11.11 -19.07
CA TYR A 249 5.19 10.19 -19.76
C TYR A 249 3.81 10.80 -20.06
N PHE A 250 3.36 11.80 -19.31
CA PHE A 250 2.10 12.50 -19.59
C PHE A 250 2.27 13.71 -20.50
N ASP A 251 3.50 14.03 -20.93
CA ASP A 251 3.74 15.13 -21.87
C ASP A 251 3.05 14.87 -23.22
N ALA A 252 2.77 13.60 -23.57
CA ALA A 252 2.01 13.21 -24.76
C ALA A 252 0.51 13.55 -24.68
N LEU A 253 -0.05 13.66 -23.47
CA LEU A 253 -1.46 14.01 -23.24
C LEU A 253 -1.67 15.54 -23.24
N LEU A 254 -0.59 16.32 -23.21
CA LEU A 254 -0.66 17.78 -23.21
C LEU A 254 -0.99 18.29 -24.62
N PRO A 255 -1.88 19.30 -24.76
CA PRO A 255 -2.13 19.93 -26.04
C PRO A 255 -0.82 20.48 -26.63
N ARG A 256 -0.61 20.22 -27.92
CA ARG A 256 0.58 20.66 -28.66
C ARG A 256 0.66 22.19 -28.66
N LYS A 257 1.88 22.74 -28.62
CA LYS A 257 2.17 24.18 -28.50
C LYS A 257 1.56 25.09 -29.58
N SER A 258 0.95 24.57 -30.64
CA SER A 258 0.41 25.36 -31.75
C SER A 258 -0.98 25.96 -31.51
N HIS A 259 -1.59 25.76 -30.34
CA HIS A 259 -2.97 26.21 -30.03
C HIS A 259 -3.06 27.14 -28.80
N TYR A 260 -2.09 28.04 -28.61
CA TYR A 260 -2.16 29.08 -27.57
C TYR A 260 -3.06 30.25 -28.00
N THR A 261 -4.32 29.96 -28.30
CA THR A 261 -5.38 30.95 -28.53
C THR A 261 -6.12 31.17 -27.21
N GLU A 262 -6.67 32.37 -26.98
CA GLU A 262 -7.43 32.72 -25.77
C GLU A 262 -8.51 31.67 -25.43
N GLU A 263 -9.17 31.10 -26.44
CA GLU A 263 -10.21 30.08 -26.29
C GLU A 263 -9.74 28.71 -25.77
N HIS A 264 -8.48 28.36 -26.00
CA HIS A 264 -7.92 27.04 -25.66
C HIS A 264 -6.92 27.08 -24.50
N MET A 265 -6.50 28.28 -24.09
CA MET A 265 -5.55 28.48 -23.01
C MET A 265 -6.03 27.87 -21.69
N PHE A 266 -7.30 28.10 -21.31
CA PHE A 266 -7.84 27.56 -20.06
C PHE A 266 -7.90 26.04 -20.05
N GLU A 267 -8.34 25.43 -21.16
CA GLU A 267 -8.33 23.99 -21.34
C GLU A 267 -6.89 23.43 -21.16
N TYR A 268 -5.89 24.08 -21.77
CA TYR A 268 -4.49 23.70 -21.62
C TYR A 268 -4.00 23.81 -20.16
N LEU A 269 -4.31 24.91 -19.48
CA LEU A 269 -3.93 25.13 -18.09
C LEU A 269 -4.55 24.09 -17.15
N PHE A 270 -5.84 23.78 -17.35
CA PHE A 270 -6.54 22.77 -16.54
C PHE A 270 -5.96 21.38 -16.77
N VAL A 271 -5.74 20.95 -18.02
CA VAL A 271 -5.11 19.65 -18.33
C VAL A 271 -3.71 19.56 -17.73
N ARG A 272 -2.89 20.61 -17.91
CA ARG A 272 -1.50 20.61 -17.43
C ARG A 272 -1.42 20.61 -15.89
N ASN A 273 -2.29 21.36 -15.23
CA ASN A 273 -2.34 21.38 -13.79
C ASN A 273 -2.87 20.06 -13.23
N PHE A 274 -3.88 19.45 -13.87
CA PHE A 274 -4.38 18.12 -13.48
C PHE A 274 -3.30 17.04 -13.58
N VAL A 275 -2.54 17.01 -14.68
CA VAL A 275 -1.46 16.02 -14.88
C VAL A 275 -0.30 16.22 -13.90
N ARG A 276 -0.03 17.47 -13.50
CA ARG A 276 1.09 17.82 -12.63
C ARG A 276 0.75 17.78 -11.14
N SER A 277 -0.52 18.00 -10.78
CA SER A 277 -0.93 17.97 -9.38
C SER A 277 -0.80 16.54 -8.84
N ASN A 278 -0.18 16.41 -7.67
CA ASN A 278 0.03 15.09 -7.07
C ASN A 278 -1.32 14.50 -6.65
N ASP A 279 -2.17 15.29 -6.01
CA ASP A 279 -3.42 14.78 -5.45
C ASP A 279 -4.52 14.54 -6.51
N SER A 280 -4.79 15.51 -7.38
CA SER A 280 -5.98 15.47 -8.25
C SER A 280 -6.00 14.29 -9.23
N MET A 281 -4.86 14.01 -9.87
CA MET A 281 -4.76 12.90 -10.83
C MET A 281 -4.86 11.55 -10.12
N TRP A 282 -4.18 11.41 -8.98
CA TRP A 282 -4.14 10.15 -8.25
C TRP A 282 -5.49 9.81 -7.61
N ILE A 283 -6.30 10.79 -7.24
CA ILE A 283 -7.70 10.56 -6.80
C ILE A 283 -8.48 9.85 -7.92
N VAL A 284 -8.44 10.38 -9.15
CA VAL A 284 -9.15 9.80 -10.29
C VAL A 284 -8.62 8.40 -10.63
N VAL A 285 -7.29 8.23 -10.70
CA VAL A 285 -6.66 6.93 -10.97
C VAL A 285 -7.03 5.90 -9.89
N ARG A 286 -7.01 6.29 -8.61
CA ARG A 286 -7.38 5.41 -7.50
C ARG A 286 -8.83 4.95 -7.62
N LEU A 287 -9.77 5.84 -7.94
CA LEU A 287 -11.17 5.45 -8.13
C LEU A 287 -11.35 4.50 -9.32
N ILE A 288 -10.65 4.72 -10.43
CA ILE A 288 -10.68 3.80 -11.59
C ILE A 288 -10.17 2.43 -11.18
N VAL A 289 -8.99 2.36 -10.54
CA VAL A 289 -8.38 1.10 -10.11
C VAL A 289 -9.29 0.36 -9.14
N VAL A 290 -9.81 1.04 -8.13
CA VAL A 290 -10.73 0.45 -7.16
C VAL A 290 -12.02 -0.03 -7.83
N GLY A 291 -12.58 0.75 -8.74
CA GLY A 291 -13.77 0.37 -9.51
C GLY A 291 -13.54 -0.89 -10.36
N CYS A 292 -12.44 -0.95 -11.13
CA CYS A 292 -12.13 -2.13 -11.95
C CYS A 292 -11.83 -3.36 -11.08
N VAL A 293 -11.15 -3.20 -9.94
CA VAL A 293 -10.89 -4.32 -9.00
C VAL A 293 -12.20 -4.84 -8.41
N LEU A 294 -13.11 -3.96 -7.97
CA LEU A 294 -14.41 -4.38 -7.46
C LEU A 294 -15.28 -5.08 -8.51
N MET A 295 -15.29 -4.58 -9.75
CA MET A 295 -15.97 -5.28 -10.85
C MET A 295 -15.40 -6.68 -11.05
N TRP A 296 -14.07 -6.80 -11.08
CA TRP A 296 -13.42 -8.08 -11.29
C TRP A 296 -13.76 -9.07 -10.18
N LEU A 297 -13.88 -8.61 -8.93
CA LEU A 297 -14.19 -9.46 -7.78
C LEU A 297 -15.64 -10.01 -7.79
N VAL A 298 -16.61 -9.23 -8.25
CA VAL A 298 -18.03 -9.51 -7.98
C VAL A 298 -18.65 -10.59 -8.87
N HIS A 299 -18.03 -10.96 -10.00
CA HIS A 299 -18.45 -12.07 -10.89
C HIS A 299 -19.95 -12.11 -11.29
N GLN A 300 -20.68 -11.01 -11.09
CA GLN A 300 -22.09 -10.83 -11.37
C GLN A 300 -22.28 -9.58 -12.23
N TYR A 301 -22.77 -9.75 -13.46
CA TYR A 301 -22.78 -8.69 -14.48
C TYR A 301 -23.62 -7.46 -14.09
N ILE A 302 -24.75 -7.65 -13.38
CA ILE A 302 -25.62 -6.57 -12.91
C ILE A 302 -24.94 -5.76 -11.82
N VAL A 303 -24.35 -6.44 -10.83
CA VAL A 303 -23.70 -5.78 -9.71
C VAL A 303 -22.42 -5.07 -10.19
N GLY A 304 -21.67 -5.69 -11.11
CA GLY A 304 -20.55 -5.07 -11.80
C GLY A 304 -20.96 -3.80 -12.57
N LEU A 305 -22.11 -3.82 -13.23
CA LEU A 305 -22.66 -2.63 -13.89
C LEU A 305 -22.99 -1.53 -12.88
N ILE A 306 -23.69 -1.84 -11.78
CA ILE A 306 -24.03 -0.88 -10.72
C ILE A 306 -22.76 -0.24 -10.15
N ILE A 307 -21.71 -1.04 -9.89
CA ILE A 307 -20.41 -0.56 -9.45
C ILE A 307 -19.82 0.41 -10.49
N GLY A 308 -19.88 0.07 -11.78
CA GLY A 308 -19.40 0.95 -12.85
C GLY A 308 -20.13 2.27 -12.93
N LEU A 309 -21.45 2.26 -12.81
CA LEU A 309 -22.26 3.48 -12.79
C LEU A 309 -21.89 4.34 -11.58
N PHE A 310 -21.74 3.72 -10.41
CA PHE A 310 -21.35 4.41 -9.18
C PHE A 310 -19.96 5.07 -9.29
N PHE A 311 -18.94 4.32 -9.73
CA PHE A 311 -17.58 4.86 -9.84
C PHE A 311 -17.45 5.89 -10.98
N SER A 312 -18.12 5.69 -12.11
CA SER A 312 -18.19 6.68 -13.19
C SER A 312 -18.78 8.00 -12.69
N TYR A 313 -19.90 7.94 -11.97
CA TYR A 313 -20.52 9.12 -11.36
C TYR A 313 -19.62 9.77 -10.30
N ALA A 314 -19.02 8.97 -9.41
CA ALA A 314 -18.16 9.45 -8.34
C ALA A 314 -16.91 10.17 -8.89
N ILE A 315 -16.30 9.66 -9.96
CA ILE A 315 -15.16 10.30 -10.63
C ILE A 315 -15.56 11.68 -11.16
N ILE A 316 -16.68 11.79 -11.86
CA ILE A 316 -17.16 13.06 -12.43
C ILE A 316 -17.44 14.08 -11.31
N MET A 317 -18.08 13.63 -10.22
CA MET A 317 -18.37 14.48 -9.07
C MET A 317 -17.10 14.94 -8.34
N GLN A 318 -16.12 14.06 -8.14
CA GLN A 318 -14.85 14.42 -7.52
C GLN A 318 -14.03 15.35 -8.43
N ALA A 319 -13.98 15.06 -9.73
CA ALA A 319 -13.33 15.90 -10.71
C ALA A 319 -13.91 17.33 -10.75
N SER A 320 -15.22 17.47 -10.54
CA SER A 320 -15.88 18.78 -10.47
C SER A 320 -15.38 19.66 -9.32
N GLN A 321 -14.93 19.09 -8.21
CA GLN A 321 -14.44 19.86 -7.07
C GLN A 321 -13.13 20.60 -7.38
N PHE A 322 -12.33 20.11 -8.35
CA PHE A 322 -11.11 20.78 -8.81
C PHE A 322 -11.38 22.13 -9.46
N TYR A 323 -12.59 22.38 -9.96
CA TYR A 323 -12.98 23.68 -10.51
C TYR A 323 -12.64 24.82 -9.55
N LYS A 324 -12.99 24.68 -8.27
CA LYS A 324 -12.77 25.74 -7.26
C LYS A 324 -11.30 25.98 -6.98
N MET A 325 -10.51 24.92 -6.89
CA MET A 325 -9.06 25.04 -6.64
C MET A 325 -8.33 25.74 -7.79
N GLN A 326 -8.83 25.60 -9.02
CA GLN A 326 -8.14 26.09 -10.22
C GLN A 326 -8.70 27.43 -10.72
N ALA A 327 -10.01 27.63 -10.73
CA ALA A 327 -10.64 28.89 -11.15
C ALA A 327 -10.23 30.07 -10.25
N PHE A 328 -10.03 29.82 -8.94
CA PHE A 328 -9.59 30.85 -7.99
C PHE A 328 -8.06 30.88 -7.76
N SER A 329 -7.30 30.08 -8.52
CA SER A 329 -5.84 30.10 -8.47
C SER A 329 -5.28 31.45 -8.96
N LEU A 330 -4.02 31.74 -8.65
CA LEU A 330 -3.38 33.00 -9.05
C LEU A 330 -3.31 33.16 -10.58
N TRP A 331 -3.14 32.06 -11.32
CA TRP A 331 -2.88 32.08 -12.76
C TRP A 331 -4.03 32.64 -13.60
N PRO A 332 -5.30 32.25 -13.39
CA PRO A 332 -6.43 32.94 -14.03
C PRO A 332 -6.57 34.43 -13.69
N LYS A 333 -6.08 34.89 -12.52
CA LYS A 333 -6.14 36.31 -12.13
C LYS A 333 -5.08 37.17 -12.82
N VAL A 334 -3.96 36.57 -13.20
CA VAL A 334 -2.87 37.24 -13.93
C VAL A 334 -3.23 37.45 -15.40
N TRP A 335 -4.19 36.67 -15.94
CA TRP A 335 -4.61 36.77 -17.33
C TRP A 335 -6.00 37.41 -17.46
N PRO A 336 -6.14 38.62 -18.02
CA PRO A 336 -7.41 39.35 -18.08
C PRO A 336 -8.28 38.79 -19.21
N THR A 337 -8.99 37.70 -18.94
CA THR A 337 -9.94 37.09 -19.89
C THR A 337 -11.33 36.98 -19.28
N PRO A 338 -12.39 37.05 -20.11
CA PRO A 338 -13.76 36.89 -19.65
C PRO A 338 -13.99 35.56 -18.91
N GLU A 339 -14.67 35.59 -17.77
CA GLU A 339 -15.01 34.40 -16.96
C GLU A 339 -15.77 33.32 -17.76
N ALA A 340 -16.49 33.72 -18.81
CA ALA A 340 -17.18 32.82 -19.72
C ALA A 340 -16.23 31.83 -20.43
N LEU A 341 -15.02 32.28 -20.80
CA LEU A 341 -14.01 31.42 -21.44
C LEU A 341 -13.41 30.42 -20.45
N VAL A 342 -13.31 30.78 -19.16
CA VAL A 342 -12.86 29.88 -18.09
C VAL A 342 -13.84 28.70 -17.94
N LEU A 343 -15.14 29.01 -17.91
CA LEU A 343 -16.19 27.99 -17.80
C LEU A 343 -16.22 27.08 -19.04
N GLN A 344 -16.09 27.65 -20.23
CA GLN A 344 -16.06 26.87 -21.48
C GLN A 344 -14.82 25.96 -21.55
N GLY A 345 -13.65 26.46 -21.16
CA GLY A 345 -12.42 25.68 -21.05
C GLY A 345 -12.55 24.54 -20.03
N PHE A 346 -13.16 24.80 -18.88
CA PHE A 346 -13.42 23.78 -17.87
C PHE A 346 -14.42 22.71 -18.35
N ARG A 347 -15.50 23.10 -19.06
CA ARG A 347 -16.44 22.15 -19.68
C ARG A 347 -15.75 21.24 -20.70
N LYS A 348 -14.90 21.81 -21.56
CA LYS A 348 -14.10 21.03 -22.53
C LYS A 348 -13.19 20.04 -21.81
N PHE A 349 -12.50 20.47 -20.75
CA PHE A 349 -11.67 19.61 -19.91
C PHE A 349 -12.47 18.48 -19.26
N MET A 350 -13.56 18.81 -18.56
CA MET A 350 -14.42 17.81 -17.89
C MET A 350 -15.00 16.81 -18.88
N ARG A 351 -15.40 17.24 -20.07
CA ARG A 351 -15.89 16.34 -21.11
C ARG A 351 -14.81 15.35 -21.55
N LYS A 352 -13.59 15.83 -21.84
CA LYS A 352 -12.46 14.96 -22.21
C LYS A 352 -12.11 13.98 -21.10
N LEU A 353 -11.99 14.46 -19.86
CA LEU A 353 -11.69 13.63 -18.70
C LEU A 353 -12.77 12.55 -18.50
N SER A 354 -14.04 12.96 -18.54
CA SER A 354 -15.20 12.08 -18.37
C SER A 354 -15.19 10.96 -19.42
N ILE A 355 -15.04 11.31 -20.71
CA ILE A 355 -14.94 10.34 -21.80
C ILE A 355 -13.81 9.34 -21.55
N VAL A 356 -12.58 9.83 -21.27
CA VAL A 356 -11.44 8.94 -21.01
C VAL A 356 -11.73 8.00 -19.85
N THR A 357 -12.21 8.51 -18.72
CA THR A 357 -12.47 7.69 -17.53
C THR A 357 -13.59 6.67 -17.75
N THR A 358 -14.69 7.06 -18.41
CA THR A 358 -15.79 6.17 -18.74
C THR A 358 -15.35 5.10 -19.74
N THR A 359 -14.52 5.44 -20.73
CA THR A 359 -13.96 4.46 -21.67
C THR A 359 -13.09 3.44 -20.96
N VAL A 360 -12.22 3.84 -20.02
CA VAL A 360 -11.42 2.88 -19.25
C VAL A 360 -12.30 1.94 -18.44
N ILE A 361 -13.32 2.47 -17.75
CA ILE A 361 -14.26 1.65 -16.96
C ILE A 361 -15.07 0.72 -17.88
N ALA A 362 -15.52 1.20 -19.04
CA ALA A 362 -16.25 0.40 -20.01
C ALA A 362 -15.39 -0.73 -20.58
N VAL A 363 -14.12 -0.47 -20.91
CA VAL A 363 -13.17 -1.51 -21.36
C VAL A 363 -12.94 -2.54 -20.26
N CYS A 364 -12.71 -2.11 -19.01
CA CYS A 364 -12.65 -3.03 -17.86
C CYS A 364 -13.89 -3.93 -17.80
N TYR A 365 -15.09 -3.34 -17.90
CA TYR A 365 -16.35 -4.09 -17.84
C TYR A 365 -16.48 -5.11 -18.98
N ILE A 366 -16.14 -4.73 -20.22
CA ILE A 366 -16.22 -5.62 -21.39
C ILE A 366 -15.22 -6.79 -21.26
N LEU A 367 -14.01 -6.53 -20.78
CA LEU A 367 -13.00 -7.58 -20.60
C LEU A 367 -13.41 -8.59 -19.51
N ILE A 368 -14.08 -8.12 -18.45
CA ILE A 368 -14.55 -8.98 -17.35
C ILE A 368 -15.83 -9.73 -17.74
N TYR A 369 -16.73 -9.11 -18.49
CA TYR A 369 -18.03 -9.67 -18.89
C TYR A 369 -18.24 -9.65 -20.42
N PRO A 370 -17.51 -10.46 -21.21
CA PRO A 370 -17.57 -10.41 -22.68
C PRO A 370 -18.98 -10.65 -23.24
N ALA A 371 -19.74 -11.57 -22.64
CA ALA A 371 -21.10 -11.90 -23.08
C ALA A 371 -22.12 -10.75 -22.91
N HIS A 372 -21.79 -9.76 -22.07
CA HIS A 372 -22.69 -8.68 -21.66
C HIS A 372 -22.18 -7.30 -22.07
N PHE A 373 -21.32 -7.23 -23.10
CA PHE A 373 -20.66 -6.01 -23.55
C PHE A 373 -21.62 -4.84 -23.84
N TYR A 374 -22.85 -5.12 -24.28
CA TYR A 374 -23.86 -4.13 -24.66
C TYR A 374 -24.28 -3.23 -23.48
N PHE A 375 -24.19 -3.70 -22.23
CA PHE A 375 -24.49 -2.87 -21.06
C PHE A 375 -23.48 -1.73 -20.86
N ALA A 376 -22.29 -1.78 -21.48
CA ALA A 376 -21.32 -0.69 -21.41
C ALA A 376 -21.87 0.63 -21.98
N ILE A 377 -22.86 0.60 -22.87
CA ILE A 377 -23.52 1.80 -23.40
C ILE A 377 -24.18 2.61 -22.27
N ILE A 378 -24.73 1.94 -21.25
CA ILE A 378 -25.39 2.58 -20.11
C ILE A 378 -24.41 3.46 -19.33
N LEU A 379 -23.12 3.07 -19.26
CA LEU A 379 -22.08 3.89 -18.62
C LEU A 379 -21.90 5.24 -19.33
N TYR A 380 -21.99 5.27 -20.67
CA TYR A 380 -21.91 6.51 -21.46
C TYR A 380 -23.18 7.36 -21.33
N VAL A 381 -24.35 6.74 -21.22
CA VAL A 381 -25.61 7.46 -20.92
C VAL A 381 -25.50 8.14 -19.55
N MET A 382 -25.07 7.43 -18.52
CA MET A 382 -24.85 8.01 -17.19
C MET A 382 -23.77 9.09 -17.18
N MET A 383 -22.69 8.90 -17.92
CA MET A 383 -21.64 9.92 -18.11
C MET A 383 -22.24 11.23 -18.63
N PHE A 384 -23.11 11.17 -19.64
CA PHE A 384 -23.76 12.35 -20.21
C PHE A 384 -24.65 13.07 -19.18
N PHE A 385 -25.52 12.34 -18.47
CA PHE A 385 -26.36 12.91 -17.42
C PHE A 385 -25.54 13.54 -16.29
N ALA A 386 -24.50 12.83 -15.84
CA ALA A 386 -23.61 13.31 -14.78
C ALA A 386 -22.90 14.60 -15.20
N LEU A 387 -22.33 14.65 -16.41
CA LEU A 387 -21.64 15.83 -16.94
C LEU A 387 -22.57 17.04 -17.04
N ASN A 388 -23.81 16.85 -17.50
CA ASN A 388 -24.80 17.92 -17.60
C ASN A 388 -25.21 18.43 -16.21
N SER A 389 -25.44 17.53 -15.25
CA SER A 389 -25.81 17.92 -13.88
C SER A 389 -24.71 18.73 -13.19
N VAL A 390 -23.44 18.33 -13.38
CA VAL A 390 -22.28 19.05 -12.85
C VAL A 390 -22.13 20.41 -13.53
N SER A 391 -22.26 20.46 -14.86
CA SER A 391 -22.12 21.70 -15.62
C SER A 391 -23.17 22.74 -15.22
N ALA A 392 -24.42 22.31 -15.04
CA ALA A 392 -25.51 23.17 -14.57
C ALA A 392 -25.27 23.65 -13.12
N LYS A 393 -24.74 22.79 -12.25
CA LYS A 393 -24.43 23.14 -10.86
C LYS A 393 -23.30 24.17 -10.74
N ILE A 394 -22.30 24.11 -11.62
CA ILE A 394 -21.19 25.07 -11.67
C ILE A 394 -21.67 26.42 -12.17
N GLU A 395 -22.45 26.43 -13.26
CA GLU A 395 -23.03 27.66 -13.83
C GLU A 395 -23.91 28.40 -12.83
N LYS A 396 -24.81 27.68 -12.15
CA LYS A 396 -25.66 28.26 -11.10
C LYS A 396 -24.83 28.89 -9.97
N ARG A 397 -23.72 28.28 -9.58
CA ARG A 397 -22.84 28.80 -8.52
C ARG A 397 -22.06 30.03 -8.95
N MET A 398 -21.66 30.13 -10.22
CA MET A 398 -20.97 31.32 -10.73
C MET A 398 -21.90 32.52 -10.78
N ASN A 399 -23.14 32.33 -11.22
CA ASN A 399 -24.12 33.42 -11.26
C ASN A 399 -24.39 33.97 -9.85
N LEU A 400 -24.47 33.09 -8.84
CA LEU A 400 -24.61 33.48 -7.43
C LEU A 400 -23.39 34.18 -6.80
N LEU A 401 -22.24 34.19 -7.48
CA LEU A 401 -21.01 34.85 -7.01
C LEU A 401 -20.71 36.16 -7.76
N ARG A 402 -21.48 36.44 -8.84
CA ARG A 402 -21.42 37.71 -9.58
C ARG A 402 -22.35 38.77 -8.98
N ASP A 403 -23.41 38.33 -8.30
CA ASP A 403 -24.25 39.14 -7.41
C ASP A 403 -23.60 39.23 -6.02
#